data_AF-A0A382K6S6-F1
#
_entry.id   AF-A0A382K6S6-F1
#
_cell.length_a   1.000
_cell.length_b   1.000
_cell.length_c   1.000
_cell.angle_alpha   90.00
_cell.angle_beta   90.00
_cell.angle_gamma   90.00
#
_symmetry.space_group_name_H-M   'P 1'
#
loop_
_entity.id
_entity.type
_entity.pdbx_description
1 polymer ?
#
loop_
_entity_poly.entity_id
_entity_poly.type
_entity_poly.pdbx_seq_one_letter_code
_entity_poly.pdbx_strand_id
1 'polypeptide(L)' 'MTLFVMFYGTVEQNVDCPTVAYNPEGNEDCTYVKSWLWHSVAVLS' A
#
# COMPACT_ATOMS: atom_id res chain seq x y z
N MET A 1 -3.51 -2.04 17.34
CA MET A 1 -4.71 -2.30 16.47
C MET A 1 -5.40 -1.05 15.92
N THR A 2 -5.52 0.06 16.67
CA THR A 2 -6.19 1.30 16.18
C THR A 2 -5.45 2.00 15.05
N LEU A 3 -4.10 1.99 15.05
CA LEU A 3 -3.29 2.59 13.99
C LEU A 3 -3.48 1.87 12.64
N PHE A 4 -3.61 0.55 12.66
CA PHE A 4 -3.84 -0.23 11.45
C PHE A 4 -5.14 0.20 10.74
N VAL A 5 -6.23 0.39 11.49
CA VAL A 5 -7.53 0.83 10.94
C VAL A 5 -7.47 2.28 10.46
N MET A 6 -6.76 3.16 11.17
CA MET A 6 -6.62 4.58 10.77
C MET A 6 -5.81 4.75 9.48
N PHE A 7 -4.72 3.99 9.33
CA PHE A 7 -3.88 4.06 8.13
C PHE A 7 -4.40 3.18 6.98
N TYR A 8 -5.30 2.23 7.24
CA TYR A 8 -5.90 1.38 6.21
C TYR A 8 -6.53 2.19 5.08
N GLY A 9 -7.34 3.20 5.40
CA GLY A 9 -7.93 4.08 4.40
C GLY A 9 -6.87 4.85 3.62
N THR A 10 -5.84 5.37 4.28
CA THR A 10 -4.76 6.10 3.61
C THR A 10 -3.99 5.21 2.64
N VAL A 11 -3.60 4.01 3.06
CA VAL A 11 -2.82 3.09 2.22
C VAL A 11 -3.66 2.55 1.07
N GLU A 12 -4.90 2.09 1.32
CA GLU A 12 -5.75 1.54 0.27
C GLU A 12 -6.31 2.60 -0.70
N GLN A 13 -6.63 3.80 -0.23
CA GLN A 13 -7.25 4.83 -1.08
C GLN A 13 -6.23 5.74 -1.78
N ASN A 14 -5.01 5.88 -1.28
CA ASN A 14 -3.97 6.68 -1.94
C ASN A 14 -3.02 5.83 -2.79
N VAL A 15 -2.96 4.51 -2.56
CA VAL A 15 -2.11 3.60 -3.33
C VAL A 15 -3.00 2.70 -4.18
N ASP A 16 -3.59 3.31 -5.22
CA ASP A 16 -4.33 2.60 -6.27
C ASP A 16 -3.34 2.11 -7.34
N CYS A 17 -3.04 0.82 -7.29
CA CYS A 17 -2.05 0.24 -8.20
C CYS A 17 -2.69 -0.08 -9.56
N PRO A 18 -2.02 0.28 -10.68
CA PRO A 18 -2.53 -0.07 -12.00
C PRO A 18 -2.55 -1.58 -12.15
N THR A 19 -3.56 -2.10 -12.87
CA THR A 19 -3.64 -3.54 -13.14
C THR A 19 -2.39 -4.02 -13.89
N VAL A 20 -1.83 -5.16 -13.44
CA VAL A 20 -0.65 -5.83 -14.02
C VAL A 20 -0.75 -5.97 -15.54
N ALA A 21 -1.95 -6.23 -16.07
CA ALA A 21 -2.18 -6.41 -17.50
C ALA A 21 -1.99 -5.14 -18.34
N TYR A 22 -2.07 -3.95 -17.73
CA TYR A 22 -1.93 -2.67 -18.41
C TYR A 22 -0.55 -2.03 -18.18
N ASN A 23 0.03 -2.19 -17.00
CA ASN A 23 1.38 -1.73 -16.68
C ASN A 23 2.03 -2.60 -15.60
N PRO A 24 2.78 -3.66 -15.99
CA PRO A 24 3.37 -4.60 -15.04
C PRO A 24 4.44 -3.95 -14.16
N GLU A 25 5.30 -3.08 -14.71
CA GLU A 25 6.33 -2.37 -13.95
C GLU A 25 5.69 -1.40 -12.93
N GLY A 26 4.69 -0.62 -13.36
CA GLY A 26 3.97 0.28 -12.44
C GLY A 26 3.19 -0.45 -11.35
N ASN A 27 2.70 -1.67 -11.63
CA ASN A 27 2.06 -2.50 -10.61
C ASN A 27 3.06 -2.99 -9.57
N GLU A 28 4.24 -3.44 -10.00
CA GLU A 28 5.26 -3.97 -9.10
C GLU A 28 5.80 -2.88 -8.16
N ASP A 29 6.11 -1.70 -8.71
CA ASP A 29 6.57 -0.53 -7.95
C ASP A 29 5.50 -0.07 -6.94
N CYS A 30 4.24 0.01 -7.38
CA CYS A 30 3.13 0.38 -6.51
C CYS A 30 2.86 -0.66 -5.41
N THR A 31 2.95 -1.95 -5.74
CA THR A 31 2.82 -3.05 -4.77
C THR A 31 3.94 -2.98 -3.73
N TYR A 32 5.16 -2.66 -4.16
CA TYR A 32 6.30 -2.48 -3.27
C TYR A 32 6.09 -1.30 -2.31
N VAL A 33 5.66 -0.15 -2.83
CA VAL A 33 5.33 1.05 -2.02
C VAL A 33 4.22 0.74 -1.01
N LYS A 34 3.17 0.04 -1.44
CA LYS A 34 2.07 -0.40 -0.58
C LYS A 34 2.57 -1.30 0.55
N SER A 35 3.43 -2.26 0.22
CA SER A 35 4.03 -3.16 1.20
C SER A 35 4.94 -2.42 2.19
N TRP A 36 5.69 -1.41 1.75
CA TRP A 36 6.54 -0.59 2.61
C TRP A 36 5.73 0.29 3.58
N LEU A 37 4.62 0.87 3.11
CA LEU A 37 3.66 1.59 3.94
C LEU A 37 3.06 0.70 5.02
N TRP A 38 2.62 -0.51 4.64
CA TRP A 38 2.11 -1.49 5.60
C TRP A 38 3.17 -1.92 6.62
N HIS A 39 4.42 -2.08 6.19
CA HIS A 39 5.53 -2.38 7.08
C HIS A 39 5.76 -1.26 8.11
N SER A 40 5.70 -0.01 7.66
CA SER A 40 5.85 1.16 8.54
C SER A 40 4.73 1.23 9.58
N VAL A 41 3.48 1.00 9.15
CA VAL A 41 2.32 0.92 10.05
C VAL A 41 2.49 -0.22 11.06
N ALA A 42 2.95 -1.39 10.62
CA ALA A 42 3.17 -2.54 11.48
C ALA A 42 4.25 -2.29 12.54
N VAL A 43 5.33 -1.58 12.20
CA VAL A 43 6.40 -1.19 13.14
C VAL A 43 5.90 -0.21 14.21
N LEU A 44 4.93 0.63 13.86
CA LEU A 44 4.36 1.66 14.74
C LEU A 44 3.16 1.18 15.56
N SER A 45 2.61 -0.03 15.31
CA SER A 45 1.30 -0.50 15.80
C SER A 45 1.30 -1.39 17.04
#